data_AF-A0A9D3XRN9-F1
#
_entry.id   AF-A0A9D3XRN9-F1
#
_cell.length_a   1.000
_cell.length_b   1.000
_cell.length_c   1.000
_cell.angle_alpha   90.00
_cell.angle_beta   90.00
_cell.angle_gamma   90.00
#
_symmetry.space_group_name_H-M   'P 1'
#
loop_
_entity.id
_entity.type
_entity.pdbx_description
1 polymer ?
#
loop_
_entity_poly.entity_id
_entity_poly.type
_entity_poly.pdbx_seq_one_letter_code
_entity_poly.pdbx_strand_id
1 'polypeptide(L)'
;MARWRGALWSRGQMMAAPMQRALYGGAVRWRWALGPRWVSASAAPRWRLAGALCLQRPPSITQALSPEQEAMAQLAHQIEVEKSNFSDYEIRRLAEEEQLKKRKDNTYDDEADSGQAIVLAQDLEDAWEQKFQRFKAGPRITDADKRNDRTSLNRKLDRNLMLLVKEKVGNQELWLLPQAEWQAGETLRSTAERALATLSGNCIQAKFLGNAPCGLYKYKFPRALRTEGSVGAKIFFFKALLQSGDLLQAERREDYVWVSKGELGDYLKPDYLKQVNRFLMDQ
;
A
#
# COMPACT_ATOMS: atom_id res chain seq x y z
N MET A 1 65.18 -33.25 -47.14
CA MET A 1 65.90 -32.75 -45.94
C MET A 1 65.20 -33.35 -44.72
N ALA A 2 65.55 -34.54 -44.22
CA ALA A 2 66.65 -34.85 -43.26
C ALA A 2 66.60 -33.91 -42.03
N ARG A 3 66.61 -34.30 -40.74
CA ARG A 3 66.97 -35.53 -39.97
C ARG A 3 66.51 -35.23 -38.50
N TRP A 4 65.67 -36.02 -37.81
CA TRP A 4 65.93 -37.12 -36.84
C TRP A 4 66.84 -36.88 -35.61
N ARG A 5 66.30 -37.30 -34.43
CA ARG A 5 66.90 -37.77 -33.13
C ARG A 5 67.51 -36.73 -32.18
N GLY A 6 67.45 -36.86 -30.85
CA GLY A 6 66.99 -37.98 -30.00
C GLY A 6 67.11 -37.64 -28.50
N ALA A 7 66.50 -38.49 -27.68
CA ALA A 7 66.49 -38.46 -26.22
C ALA A 7 67.81 -38.98 -25.59
N LEU A 8 68.07 -38.66 -24.32
CA LEU A 8 68.60 -39.60 -23.31
C LEU A 8 68.63 -39.00 -21.89
N TRP A 9 68.27 -39.85 -20.92
CA TRP A 9 68.35 -39.68 -19.46
C TRP A 9 69.80 -39.68 -18.93
N SER A 10 70.01 -39.18 -17.70
CA SER A 10 70.72 -39.97 -16.67
C SER A 10 70.45 -39.51 -15.23
N ARG A 11 70.53 -40.48 -14.32
CA ARG A 11 70.36 -40.50 -12.85
C ARG A 11 71.74 -40.45 -12.15
N GLY A 12 71.76 -40.10 -10.85
CA GLY A 12 72.76 -40.57 -9.88
C GLY A 12 73.07 -39.57 -8.76
N GLN A 13 72.61 -39.80 -7.51
CA GLN A 13 73.38 -40.28 -6.33
C GLN A 13 74.15 -39.17 -5.58
N MET A 14 74.40 -39.16 -4.26
CA MET A 14 73.85 -39.72 -3.00
C MET A 14 74.80 -39.21 -1.88
N MET A 15 74.35 -39.16 -0.60
CA MET A 15 75.17 -39.10 0.66
C MET A 15 75.90 -37.75 0.94
N ALA A 16 76.21 -37.29 2.17
CA ALA A 16 75.87 -37.59 3.56
C ALA A 16 76.46 -36.42 4.43
N ALA A 17 76.06 -36.33 5.70
CA ALA A 17 76.41 -35.30 6.69
C ALA A 17 77.92 -35.17 7.02
N PRO A 18 78.34 -34.14 7.80
CA PRO A 18 78.35 -34.34 9.27
C PRO A 18 77.95 -33.13 10.15
N MET A 19 77.43 -33.47 11.34
CA MET A 19 77.71 -32.93 12.69
C MET A 19 78.93 -31.99 12.80
N GLN A 20 79.04 -30.96 13.66
CA GLN A 20 78.49 -30.61 14.97
C GLN A 20 78.94 -29.16 15.28
N ARG A 21 78.13 -28.36 15.98
CA ARG A 21 78.53 -27.69 17.25
C ARG A 21 77.37 -26.86 17.80
N ALA A 22 76.90 -27.28 18.97
CA ALA A 22 76.17 -26.45 19.92
C ALA A 22 77.14 -25.40 20.53
N LEU A 23 76.75 -24.25 21.06
CA LEU A 23 75.81 -24.02 22.16
C LEU A 23 75.58 -22.51 22.39
N TYR A 24 74.44 -22.22 23.03
CA TYR A 24 74.11 -21.08 23.91
C TYR A 24 73.97 -19.65 23.34
N GLY A 25 72.75 -19.13 23.40
CA GLY A 25 72.50 -17.68 23.42
C GLY A 25 71.02 -17.29 23.24
N GLY A 26 70.30 -17.09 24.35
CA GLY A 26 69.18 -16.14 24.43
C GLY A 26 67.83 -16.53 23.84
N ALA A 27 67.00 -17.20 24.64
CA ALA A 27 65.58 -17.40 24.35
C ALA A 27 64.78 -16.09 24.51
N VAL A 28 64.25 -15.55 23.42
CA VAL A 28 63.13 -14.59 23.45
C VAL A 28 61.87 -15.34 23.05
N ARG A 29 61.08 -15.70 24.05
CA ARG A 29 59.86 -16.52 23.94
C ARG A 29 58.71 -15.64 23.47
N TRP A 30 58.48 -15.60 22.16
CA TRP A 30 57.25 -15.04 21.60
C TRP A 30 56.08 -15.97 21.96
N ARG A 31 55.18 -15.49 22.82
CA ARG A 31 53.91 -16.15 23.12
C ARG A 31 53.08 -16.17 21.84
N TRP A 32 52.87 -17.36 21.28
CA TRP A 32 51.77 -17.60 20.37
C TRP A 32 50.47 -17.43 21.15
N ALA A 33 49.78 -16.32 20.89
CA ALA A 33 48.44 -16.09 21.39
C ALA A 33 47.51 -17.16 20.81
N LEU A 34 46.79 -17.81 21.71
CA LEU A 34 45.69 -18.72 21.44
C LEU A 34 44.75 -18.11 20.40
N GLY A 35 44.50 -18.85 19.32
CA GLY A 35 43.51 -18.46 18.31
C GLY A 35 42.14 -18.20 18.94
N PRO A 36 41.29 -17.38 18.31
CA PRO A 36 39.98 -17.08 18.85
C PRO A 36 39.16 -18.36 18.93
N ARG A 37 38.96 -18.82 20.16
CA ARG A 37 37.97 -19.82 20.52
C ARG A 37 36.61 -19.21 20.20
N TRP A 38 36.06 -19.58 19.06
CA TRP A 38 34.69 -19.27 18.68
C TRP A 38 33.78 -19.78 19.79
N VAL A 39 33.33 -18.88 20.64
CA VAL A 39 32.29 -19.18 21.61
C VAL A 39 31.05 -19.47 20.77
N SER A 40 30.65 -20.74 20.74
CA SER A 40 29.34 -21.13 20.22
C SER A 40 28.31 -20.32 21.01
N ALA A 41 27.75 -19.29 20.37
CA ALA A 41 26.65 -18.53 20.94
C ALA A 41 25.54 -19.54 21.22
N SER A 42 25.20 -19.71 22.50
CA SER A 42 24.02 -20.45 22.93
C SER A 42 22.86 -20.06 22.02
N ALA A 43 22.29 -21.03 21.31
CA ALA A 43 21.32 -20.80 20.25
C ALA A 43 20.23 -19.84 20.75
N ALA A 44 20.25 -18.61 20.24
CA ALA A 44 19.25 -17.60 20.60
C ALA A 44 17.86 -18.22 20.39
N PRO A 45 16.88 -17.93 21.27
CA PRO A 45 15.53 -18.45 21.11
C PRO A 45 15.05 -18.11 19.71
N ARG A 46 14.85 -19.15 18.89
CA ARG A 46 14.50 -18.99 17.48
C ARG A 46 13.08 -18.41 17.43
N TRP A 47 12.96 -17.22 16.86
CA TRP A 47 11.68 -16.58 16.58
C TRP A 47 11.35 -16.85 15.11
N ARG A 48 10.15 -17.34 14.84
CA ARG A 48 9.66 -17.40 13.46
C ARG A 48 9.42 -15.99 12.97
N LEU A 49 9.98 -15.66 11.81
CA LEU A 49 9.77 -14.38 11.16
C LEU A 49 8.66 -14.56 10.13
N ALA A 50 7.68 -13.68 10.16
CA ALA A 50 6.61 -13.64 9.17
C ALA A 50 6.47 -12.23 8.62
N GLY A 51 6.27 -12.13 7.31
CA GLY A 51 5.91 -10.90 6.63
C GLY A 51 4.39 -10.87 6.46
N ALA A 52 3.74 -9.90 7.09
CA ALA A 52 2.32 -9.63 6.90
C ALA A 52 2.10 -8.39 6.03
N LEU A 53 1.02 -8.41 5.27
CA LEU A 53 0.63 -7.36 4.34
C LEU A 53 -0.65 -6.69 4.81
N CYS A 54 -0.56 -5.38 5.02
CA CYS A 54 -1.72 -4.50 5.15
C CYS A 54 -2.03 -3.91 3.77
N LEU A 55 -2.87 -4.60 3.00
CA LEU A 55 -3.37 -4.10 1.73
C LEU A 55 -4.52 -3.12 1.99
N GLN A 56 -4.35 -1.89 1.55
CA GLN A 56 -5.35 -0.82 1.66
C GLN A 56 -5.90 -0.47 0.29
N ARG A 57 -7.22 -0.38 0.19
CA ARG A 57 -7.89 0.24 -0.94
C ARG A 57 -8.16 1.71 -0.59
N PRO A 58 -7.58 2.68 -1.30
CA PRO A 58 -7.80 4.11 -1.06
C PRO A 58 -9.26 4.51 -1.36
N PRO A 59 -9.73 5.67 -0.88
CA PRO A 59 -11.09 6.11 -1.15
C PRO A 59 -11.18 6.54 -2.62
N SER A 60 -12.28 6.17 -3.28
CA SER A 60 -12.53 6.57 -4.67
C SER A 60 -13.44 7.79 -4.77
N ILE A 61 -14.18 8.10 -3.71
CA ILE A 61 -15.10 9.23 -3.64
C ILE A 61 -14.69 10.10 -2.45
N THR A 62 -14.91 11.41 -2.58
CA THR A 62 -14.74 12.38 -1.50
C THR A 62 -15.64 12.04 -0.31
N GLN A 63 -15.23 12.38 0.90
CA GLN A 63 -16.07 12.22 2.07
C GLN A 63 -17.23 13.21 2.06
N ALA A 64 -18.31 12.87 2.76
CA ALA A 64 -19.40 13.80 3.00
C ALA A 64 -18.91 14.91 3.95
N LEU A 65 -19.26 16.16 3.64
CA LEU A 65 -18.94 17.30 4.47
C LEU A 65 -19.72 17.20 5.78
N SER A 66 -19.11 17.61 6.88
CA SER A 66 -19.84 17.82 8.13
C SER A 66 -20.76 19.05 8.01
N PRO A 67 -21.83 19.16 8.80
CA PRO A 67 -22.73 20.33 8.72
C PRO A 67 -22.01 21.66 8.97
N GLU A 68 -20.99 21.65 9.83
CA GLU A 68 -20.13 22.81 10.08
C GLU A 68 -19.26 23.15 8.86
N GLN A 69 -18.73 22.14 8.18
CA GLN A 69 -17.96 22.32 6.95
C GLN A 69 -18.84 22.81 5.79
N GLU A 70 -20.09 22.38 5.71
CA GLU A 70 -21.07 22.88 4.74
C GLU A 70 -21.36 24.36 4.96
N ALA A 71 -21.62 24.77 6.21
CA ALA A 71 -21.84 26.18 6.55
C ALA A 71 -20.61 27.03 6.22
N MET A 72 -19.41 26.53 6.52
CA MET A 72 -18.16 27.20 6.17
C MET A 72 -17.96 27.28 4.65
N ALA A 73 -18.29 26.23 3.90
CA ALA A 73 -18.18 26.23 2.44
C ALA A 73 -19.15 27.25 1.81
N GLN A 74 -20.38 27.35 2.33
CA GLN A 74 -21.35 28.35 1.90
C GLN A 74 -20.86 29.77 2.18
N LEU A 75 -20.34 30.01 3.39
CA LEU A 75 -19.76 31.30 3.75
C LEU A 75 -18.55 31.65 2.87
N ALA A 76 -17.65 30.69 2.64
CA ALA A 76 -16.49 30.89 1.78
C ALA A 76 -16.91 31.24 0.35
N HIS A 77 -17.95 30.57 -0.18
CA HIS A 77 -18.51 30.88 -1.49
C HIS A 77 -19.14 32.27 -1.54
N GLN A 78 -19.87 32.70 -0.50
CA GLN A 78 -20.42 34.06 -0.41
C GLN A 78 -19.31 35.11 -0.43
N ILE A 79 -18.27 34.93 0.38
CA ILE A 79 -17.12 35.83 0.43
C ILE A 79 -16.41 35.88 -0.92
N GLU A 80 -16.29 34.74 -1.61
CA GLU A 80 -15.71 34.66 -2.95
C GLU A 80 -16.51 35.51 -3.94
N VAL A 81 -17.85 35.37 -3.96
CA VAL A 81 -18.72 36.15 -4.85
C VAL A 81 -18.64 37.64 -4.53
N GLU A 82 -18.76 38.03 -3.26
CA GLU A 82 -18.72 39.45 -2.83
C GLU A 82 -17.40 40.14 -3.14
N LYS A 83 -16.29 39.41 -3.12
CA LYS A 83 -14.95 39.94 -3.39
C LYS A 83 -14.48 39.70 -4.82
N SER A 84 -15.28 39.02 -5.64
CA SER A 84 -14.96 38.76 -7.04
C SER A 84 -15.33 39.96 -7.93
N ASN A 85 -14.62 40.06 -9.06
CA ASN A 85 -15.03 40.96 -10.13
C ASN A 85 -16.06 40.26 -11.01
N PHE A 86 -16.85 41.05 -11.74
CA PHE A 86 -17.81 40.51 -12.69
C PHE A 86 -17.14 39.60 -13.72
N SER A 87 -17.73 38.43 -13.92
CA SER A 87 -17.34 37.51 -14.98
C SER A 87 -17.81 38.03 -16.35
N ASP A 88 -17.14 37.63 -17.43
CA ASP A 88 -17.58 37.92 -18.81
C ASP A 88 -19.05 37.52 -19.05
N TYR A 89 -19.48 36.42 -18.41
CA TYR A 89 -20.86 35.95 -18.46
C TYR A 89 -21.84 36.94 -17.80
N GLU A 90 -21.50 37.45 -16.62
CA GLU A 90 -22.34 38.39 -15.86
C GLU A 90 -22.44 39.74 -16.58
N ILE A 91 -21.31 40.23 -17.11
CA ILE A 91 -21.28 41.47 -17.92
C ILE A 91 -22.18 41.32 -19.14
N ARG A 92 -22.08 40.19 -19.84
CA ARG A 92 -22.93 39.89 -21.00
C ARG A 92 -24.41 39.84 -20.62
N ARG A 93 -24.75 39.14 -19.53
CA ARG A 93 -26.13 39.03 -19.05
C ARG A 93 -26.72 40.40 -18.69
N LEU A 94 -25.95 41.25 -17.98
CA LEU A 94 -26.38 42.61 -17.63
C LEU A 94 -26.62 43.47 -18.88
N ALA A 95 -25.71 43.43 -19.85
CA ALA A 95 -25.84 44.17 -21.10
C ALA A 95 -27.08 43.74 -21.92
N GLU A 96 -27.34 42.43 -22.01
CA GLU A 96 -28.54 41.88 -22.67
C GLU A 96 -29.83 42.30 -21.94
N GLU A 97 -29.86 42.27 -20.61
CA GLU A 97 -31.02 42.71 -19.81
C GLU A 97 -31.32 44.22 -19.98
N GLU A 98 -30.28 45.06 -20.04
CA GLU A 98 -30.43 46.49 -20.31
C GLU A 98 -30.99 46.77 -21.71
N GLN A 99 -30.51 46.05 -22.72
CA GLN A 99 -31.03 46.16 -24.08
C GLN A 99 -32.51 45.74 -24.14
N LEU A 100 -32.88 44.67 -23.44
CA LEU A 100 -34.27 44.21 -23.37
C LEU A 100 -35.19 45.23 -22.66
N LYS A 101 -34.71 45.88 -21.59
CA LYS A 101 -35.47 46.95 -20.91
C LYS A 101 -35.69 48.15 -21.83
N LYS A 102 -34.63 48.63 -22.50
CA LYS A 102 -34.73 49.74 -23.47
C LYS A 102 -35.70 49.44 -24.60
N ARG A 103 -35.71 48.20 -25.13
CA ARG A 103 -36.68 47.76 -26.15
C ARG A 103 -38.12 47.70 -25.63
N LYS A 104 -38.33 47.32 -24.36
CA LYS A 104 -39.67 47.31 -23.76
C LYS A 104 -40.21 48.73 -23.56
N ASP A 105 -39.35 49.66 -23.14
CA ASP A 105 -39.72 51.05 -22.91
C ASP A 105 -39.90 51.83 -24.23
N ASN A 106 -39.04 51.59 -25.22
CA ASN A 106 -39.19 52.12 -26.58
C ASN A 106 -40.17 51.26 -27.40
N THR A 107 -41.46 51.43 -27.14
CA THR A 107 -42.55 50.77 -27.88
C THR A 107 -42.72 51.27 -29.34
N TYR A 108 -41.92 52.25 -29.81
CA TYR A 108 -41.97 52.72 -31.19
C TYR A 108 -40.56 52.90 -31.80
N ASP A 109 -40.35 52.15 -32.88
CA ASP A 109 -39.44 52.33 -34.02
C ASP A 109 -37.93 52.52 -33.77
N ASP A 110 -37.15 51.49 -34.07
CA ASP A 110 -35.88 51.62 -34.79
C ASP A 110 -35.47 50.23 -35.34
N GLU A 111 -35.68 50.06 -36.65
CA GLU A 111 -35.03 49.04 -37.47
C GLU A 111 -33.52 49.35 -37.55
N ALA A 112 -32.73 48.88 -36.58
CA ALA A 112 -31.28 48.90 -36.73
C ALA A 112 -30.54 47.81 -35.93
N ASP A 113 -29.80 47.03 -36.72
CA ASP A 113 -28.70 46.11 -36.39
C ASP A 113 -29.07 44.69 -35.93
N SER A 114 -29.25 43.86 -36.96
CA SER A 114 -29.31 42.41 -37.00
C SER A 114 -27.94 41.75 -36.72
N GLY A 115 -27.23 42.22 -35.70
CA GLY A 115 -26.02 41.60 -35.15
C GLY A 115 -26.28 40.87 -33.83
N GLN A 116 -27.55 40.70 -33.45
CA GLN A 116 -27.97 40.14 -32.17
C GLN A 116 -27.50 38.69 -32.06
N ALA A 117 -26.75 38.38 -31.00
CA ALA A 117 -26.39 37.02 -30.66
C ALA A 117 -27.67 36.18 -30.61
N ILE A 118 -27.76 35.19 -31.50
CA ILE A 118 -28.96 34.35 -31.72
C ILE A 118 -29.38 33.62 -30.43
N VAL A 119 -28.48 33.49 -29.46
CA VAL A 119 -28.69 32.80 -28.19
C VAL A 119 -28.43 33.77 -27.04
N LEU A 120 -29.46 34.07 -26.25
CA LEU A 120 -29.34 34.89 -25.04
C LEU A 120 -28.58 34.13 -23.95
N ALA A 121 -28.03 34.87 -22.98
CA ALA A 121 -27.41 34.28 -21.78
C ALA A 121 -28.38 33.34 -21.03
N GLN A 122 -29.66 33.71 -20.95
CA GLN A 122 -30.71 32.88 -20.34
C GLN A 122 -30.95 31.58 -21.11
N ASP A 123 -30.96 31.61 -22.45
CA ASP A 123 -31.10 30.41 -23.26
C ASP A 123 -29.91 29.44 -23.06
N LEU A 124 -28.72 29.97 -22.76
CA LEU A 124 -27.54 29.17 -22.42
C LEU A 124 -27.69 28.51 -21.05
N GLU A 125 -28.18 29.23 -20.03
CA GLU A 125 -28.49 28.67 -18.71
C GLU A 125 -29.48 27.50 -18.84
N ASP A 126 -30.59 27.71 -19.55
CA ASP A 126 -31.60 26.67 -19.79
C ASP A 126 -31.01 25.45 -20.51
N ALA A 127 -30.16 25.67 -21.53
CA ALA A 127 -29.50 24.59 -22.25
C ALA A 127 -28.51 23.82 -21.36
N TRP A 128 -27.81 24.50 -20.44
CA TRP A 128 -26.92 23.86 -19.47
C TRP A 128 -27.70 23.07 -18.41
N GLU A 129 -28.80 23.62 -17.91
CA GLU A 129 -29.69 22.94 -16.98
C GLU A 129 -30.29 21.67 -17.61
N GLN A 130 -30.76 21.76 -18.85
CA GLN A 130 -31.27 20.59 -19.58
C GLN A 130 -30.20 19.51 -19.73
N LYS A 131 -28.95 19.88 -20.03
CA LYS A 131 -27.83 18.92 -20.12
C LYS A 131 -27.53 18.31 -18.75
N PHE A 132 -27.54 19.11 -17.69
CA PHE A 132 -27.30 18.65 -16.33
C PHE A 132 -28.39 17.67 -15.87
N GLN A 133 -29.66 17.98 -16.12
CA GLN A 133 -30.79 17.10 -15.78
C GLN A 133 -30.78 15.78 -16.56
N ARG A 134 -30.31 15.79 -17.81
CA ARG A 134 -30.12 14.56 -18.62
C ARG A 134 -28.99 13.68 -18.06
N PHE A 135 -27.99 14.28 -17.44
CA PHE A 135 -26.85 13.55 -16.88
C PHE A 135 -27.21 12.94 -15.51
N LYS A 136 -27.27 11.60 -15.46
CA LYS A 136 -27.45 10.88 -14.20
C LYS A 136 -26.10 10.46 -13.64
N ALA A 137 -25.69 11.12 -12.55
CA ALA A 137 -24.48 10.73 -11.84
C ALA A 137 -24.60 9.32 -11.25
N GLY A 138 -23.49 8.59 -11.19
CA GLY A 138 -23.42 7.29 -10.53
C GLY A 138 -23.75 7.41 -9.03
N PRO A 139 -24.44 6.44 -8.44
CA PRO A 139 -24.81 6.51 -7.03
C PRO A 139 -23.56 6.41 -6.16
N ARG A 140 -23.45 7.29 -5.15
CA ARG A 140 -22.37 7.26 -4.14
C ARG A 140 -22.48 6.05 -3.22
N ILE A 141 -23.72 5.59 -2.97
CA ILE A 141 -24.06 4.41 -2.18
C ILE A 141 -24.33 3.27 -3.15
N THR A 142 -23.52 2.21 -3.09
CA THR A 142 -23.66 1.09 -4.01
C THR A 142 -24.62 0.03 -3.48
N ASP A 143 -25.00 -0.93 -4.32
CA ASP A 143 -25.84 -2.05 -3.86
C ASP A 143 -25.14 -2.93 -2.83
N ALA A 144 -23.80 -2.98 -2.86
CA ALA A 144 -22.98 -3.63 -1.84
C ALA A 144 -23.08 -2.95 -0.47
N ASP A 145 -23.23 -1.63 -0.43
CA ASP A 145 -23.48 -0.89 0.81
C ASP A 145 -24.85 -1.24 1.39
N LYS A 146 -25.88 -1.32 0.52
CA LYS A 146 -27.25 -1.67 0.92
C LYS A 146 -27.35 -3.11 1.45
N ARG A 147 -26.65 -4.05 0.81
CA ARG A 147 -26.62 -5.47 1.20
C ARG A 147 -25.61 -5.76 2.31
N ASN A 148 -24.74 -4.81 2.62
CA ASN A 148 -23.62 -4.97 3.55
C ASN A 148 -22.66 -6.11 3.14
N ASP A 149 -22.42 -6.24 1.82
CA ASP A 149 -21.59 -7.29 1.24
C ASP A 149 -20.10 -6.99 1.48
N ARG A 150 -19.54 -7.56 2.55
CA ARG A 150 -18.17 -7.26 3.01
C ARG A 150 -17.05 -7.89 2.17
N THR A 151 -17.38 -8.72 1.18
CA THR A 151 -16.42 -9.31 0.24
C THR A 151 -16.15 -8.42 -0.98
N SER A 152 -17.05 -7.47 -1.25
CA SER A 152 -16.96 -6.61 -2.44
C SER A 152 -16.06 -5.39 -2.21
N LEU A 153 -15.33 -4.99 -3.25
CA LEU A 153 -14.51 -3.77 -3.27
C LEU A 153 -15.33 -2.49 -3.47
N ASN A 154 -16.52 -2.61 -4.07
CA ASN A 154 -17.39 -1.49 -4.40
C ASN A 154 -18.23 -1.01 -3.21
N ARG A 155 -17.90 -1.44 -1.99
CA ARG A 155 -18.51 -0.99 -0.74
C ARG A 155 -17.75 0.21 -0.17
N LYS A 156 -18.41 1.12 0.55
CA LYS A 156 -17.81 2.26 1.27
C LYS A 156 -16.77 3.00 0.44
N LEU A 157 -17.20 3.53 -0.70
CA LEU A 157 -16.32 4.19 -1.66
C LEU A 157 -15.61 5.42 -1.09
N ASP A 158 -16.19 6.02 -0.05
CA ASP A 158 -15.73 7.18 0.72
C ASP A 158 -14.59 6.87 1.71
N ARG A 159 -14.39 5.59 2.07
CA ARG A 159 -13.43 5.19 3.11
C ARG A 159 -12.33 4.27 2.58
N ASN A 160 -11.26 4.23 3.37
CA ASN A 160 -10.20 3.25 3.21
C ASN A 160 -10.68 1.88 3.68
N LEU A 161 -10.53 0.88 2.80
CA LEU A 161 -10.82 -0.53 3.13
C LEU A 161 -9.53 -1.32 3.27
N MET A 162 -9.56 -2.33 4.14
CA MET A 162 -8.42 -3.20 4.40
C MET A 162 -8.80 -4.66 4.17
N LEU A 163 -7.86 -5.41 3.63
CA LEU A 163 -8.03 -6.84 3.42
C LEU A 163 -7.74 -7.62 4.70
N LEU A 164 -8.73 -8.39 5.16
CA LEU A 164 -8.58 -9.43 6.17
C LEU A 164 -8.76 -10.80 5.52
N VAL A 165 -8.00 -11.77 6.00
CA VAL A 165 -8.10 -13.16 5.58
C VAL A 165 -8.35 -14.05 6.79
N LYS A 166 -9.21 -15.05 6.61
CA LYS A 166 -9.51 -16.07 7.59
C LYS A 166 -8.44 -17.16 7.52
N GLU A 167 -7.59 -17.25 8.53
CA GLU A 167 -6.57 -18.29 8.63
C GLU A 167 -6.89 -19.28 9.74
N LYS A 168 -6.65 -20.56 9.48
CA LYS A 168 -6.75 -21.64 10.47
C LYS A 168 -5.41 -21.77 11.19
N VAL A 169 -5.32 -21.18 12.38
CA VAL A 169 -4.12 -21.29 13.24
C VAL A 169 -4.39 -22.36 14.31
N GLY A 170 -3.92 -23.58 14.05
CA GLY A 170 -4.23 -24.75 14.87
C GLY A 170 -5.70 -25.15 14.73
N ASN A 171 -6.42 -25.20 15.86
CA ASN A 171 -7.85 -25.55 15.89
C ASN A 171 -8.79 -24.33 15.89
N GLN A 172 -8.25 -23.10 15.81
CA GLN A 172 -9.03 -21.86 15.83
C GLN A 172 -8.96 -21.16 14.47
N GLU A 173 -10.12 -20.76 13.98
CA GLU A 173 -10.26 -19.87 12.83
C GLU A 173 -10.13 -18.42 13.31
N LEU A 174 -9.11 -17.70 12.84
CA LEU A 174 -8.83 -16.33 13.24
C LEU A 174 -8.74 -15.43 12.00
N TRP A 175 -9.32 -14.23 12.12
CA TRP A 175 -9.13 -13.18 11.14
C TRP A 175 -7.78 -12.52 11.37
N LEU A 176 -6.94 -12.54 10.34
CA LEU A 176 -5.61 -11.98 10.36
C LEU A 176 -5.35 -11.18 9.07
N LEU A 177 -4.29 -10.40 9.08
CA LEU A 177 -3.78 -9.84 7.84
C LEU A 177 -3.10 -10.96 7.04
N PRO A 178 -3.19 -10.95 5.70
CA PRO A 178 -2.38 -11.79 4.82
C PRO A 178 -0.94 -11.92 5.31
N GLN A 179 -0.48 -13.12 5.65
CA GLN A 179 0.88 -13.33 6.14
C GLN A 179 1.54 -14.55 5.53
N ALA A 180 2.85 -14.49 5.40
CA ALA A 180 3.67 -15.63 4.98
C ALA A 180 4.90 -15.76 5.88
N GLU A 181 5.32 -17.01 6.14
CA GLU A 181 6.58 -17.28 6.81
C GLU A 181 7.76 -16.87 5.92
N TRP A 182 8.76 -16.24 6.52
CA TRP A 182 9.97 -15.81 5.83
C TRP A 182 10.86 -17.01 5.48
N GLN A 183 11.40 -17.00 4.27
CA GLN A 183 12.31 -18.02 3.76
C GLN A 183 13.72 -17.45 3.59
N ALA A 184 14.74 -18.28 3.81
CA ALA A 184 16.13 -17.87 3.69
C ALA A 184 16.45 -17.50 2.22
N GLY A 185 16.95 -16.28 2.01
CA GLY A 185 17.26 -15.75 0.68
C GLY A 185 16.27 -14.70 0.16
N GLU A 186 15.12 -14.51 0.81
CA GLU A 186 14.14 -13.46 0.47
C GLU A 186 14.28 -12.22 1.38
N THR A 187 13.87 -11.06 0.88
CA THR A 187 13.64 -9.88 1.73
C THR A 187 12.29 -9.98 2.42
N LEU A 188 12.13 -9.36 3.61
CA LEU A 188 10.83 -9.37 4.32
C LEU A 188 9.69 -8.77 3.47
N ARG A 189 10.00 -7.78 2.63
CA ARG A 189 9.06 -7.23 1.67
C ARG A 189 8.67 -8.25 0.59
N SER A 190 9.64 -8.96 0.02
CA SER A 190 9.36 -10.00 -0.97
C SER A 190 8.50 -11.13 -0.39
N THR A 191 8.67 -11.46 0.90
CA THR A 191 7.77 -12.38 1.62
C THR A 191 6.33 -11.86 1.67
N ALA A 192 6.11 -10.54 1.85
CA ALA A 192 4.78 -9.94 1.81
C ALA A 192 4.19 -9.89 0.38
N GLU A 193 5.03 -9.67 -0.64
CA GLU A 193 4.65 -9.80 -2.06
C GLU A 193 4.22 -11.23 -2.39
N ARG A 194 4.94 -12.23 -1.89
CA ARG A 194 4.58 -13.65 -2.00
C ARG A 194 3.29 -13.99 -1.27
N ALA A 195 3.05 -13.40 -0.09
CA ALA A 195 1.80 -13.58 0.64
C ALA A 195 0.59 -13.09 -0.19
N LEU A 196 0.71 -11.93 -0.84
CA LEU A 196 -0.29 -11.43 -1.78
C LEU A 196 -0.50 -12.42 -2.95
N ALA A 197 0.59 -12.80 -3.63
CA ALA A 197 0.53 -13.69 -4.79
C ALA A 197 -0.09 -15.06 -4.45
N THR A 198 0.11 -15.56 -3.23
CA THR A 198 -0.48 -16.83 -2.77
C THR A 198 -2.00 -16.73 -2.59
N LEU A 199 -2.49 -15.57 -2.15
CA LEU A 199 -3.91 -15.36 -1.86
C LEU A 199 -4.73 -14.99 -3.08
N SER A 200 -4.20 -14.10 -3.92
CA SER A 200 -4.92 -13.52 -5.05
C SER A 200 -4.47 -14.05 -6.41
N GLY A 201 -3.48 -14.93 -6.44
CA GLY A 201 -2.77 -15.24 -7.68
C GLY A 201 -2.23 -13.96 -8.33
N ASN A 202 -2.38 -13.88 -9.65
CA ASN A 202 -1.94 -12.74 -10.46
C ASN A 202 -3.03 -11.65 -10.64
N CYS A 203 -4.17 -11.76 -9.97
CA CYS A 203 -5.34 -10.87 -10.22
C CYS A 203 -5.26 -9.53 -9.50
N ILE A 204 -4.36 -9.35 -8.52
CA ILE A 204 -4.19 -8.10 -7.78
C ILE A 204 -2.87 -7.42 -8.10
N GLN A 205 -2.95 -6.15 -8.48
CA GLN A 205 -1.81 -5.25 -8.57
C GLN A 205 -1.75 -4.36 -7.33
N ALA A 206 -0.76 -4.61 -6.46
CA ALA A 206 -0.52 -3.84 -5.25
C ALA A 206 0.79 -3.04 -5.34
N LYS A 207 0.76 -1.78 -4.94
CA LYS A 207 1.94 -0.90 -4.84
C LYS A 207 2.41 -0.83 -3.39
N PHE A 208 3.57 -1.39 -3.12
CA PHE A 208 4.19 -1.37 -1.79
C PHE A 208 4.77 0.00 -1.45
N LEU A 209 4.56 0.45 -0.21
CA LEU A 209 5.05 1.73 0.29
C LEU A 209 6.37 1.53 1.05
N GLY A 210 7.48 1.57 0.31
CA GLY A 210 8.81 1.44 0.87
C GLY A 210 9.21 0.01 1.25
N ASN A 211 10.40 -0.13 1.85
CA ASN A 211 10.94 -1.41 2.29
C ASN A 211 10.99 -1.55 3.83
N ALA A 212 10.61 -0.50 4.57
CA ALA A 212 10.58 -0.54 6.02
C ALA A 212 9.23 -1.12 6.51
N PRO A 213 9.24 -1.99 7.54
CA PRO A 213 7.99 -2.45 8.14
C PRO A 213 7.32 -1.30 8.90
N CYS A 214 6.00 -1.19 8.76
CA CYS A 214 5.17 -0.18 9.43
C CYS A 214 4.86 -0.53 10.88
N GLY A 215 4.96 -1.81 11.24
CA GLY A 215 4.68 -2.28 12.58
C GLY A 215 5.20 -3.69 12.84
N LEU A 216 5.20 -4.08 14.11
CA LEU A 216 5.70 -5.36 14.57
C LEU A 216 4.79 -5.93 15.65
N TYR A 217 4.21 -7.10 15.39
CA TYR A 217 3.48 -7.86 16.39
C TYR A 217 4.31 -9.07 16.84
N LYS A 218 4.45 -9.24 18.15
CA LYS A 218 5.23 -10.34 18.75
C LYS A 218 4.30 -11.14 19.64
N TYR A 219 4.21 -12.45 19.41
CA TYR A 219 3.47 -13.34 20.30
C TYR A 219 4.25 -14.62 20.57
N LYS A 220 4.04 -15.20 21.75
CA LYS A 220 4.64 -16.46 22.17
C LYS A 220 3.63 -17.58 21.96
N PHE A 221 4.09 -18.72 21.45
CA PHE A 221 3.21 -19.88 21.35
C PHE A 221 2.82 -20.39 22.75
N PRO A 222 1.58 -20.87 22.94
CA PRO A 222 1.17 -21.56 24.16
C PRO A 222 2.12 -22.71 24.48
N ARG A 223 2.33 -23.01 25.77
CA ARG A 223 3.34 -23.99 26.23
C ARG A 223 3.20 -25.37 25.57
N ALA A 224 1.99 -25.74 25.15
CA ALA A 224 1.68 -27.01 24.47
C ALA A 224 2.27 -27.16 23.05
N LEU A 225 2.54 -26.05 22.35
CA LEU A 225 3.10 -26.05 20.98
C LEU A 225 4.55 -25.54 20.95
N ARG A 226 5.16 -25.33 22.12
CA ARG A 226 6.54 -24.85 22.22
C ARG A 226 7.50 -26.01 21.99
N THR A 227 7.82 -26.29 20.73
CA THR A 227 8.94 -27.16 20.36
C THR A 227 10.27 -26.44 20.69
N GLU A 228 11.31 -27.20 21.06
CA GLU A 228 12.65 -26.70 21.44
C GLU A 228 13.27 -25.73 20.40
N GLY A 229 12.78 -25.77 19.15
CA GLY A 229 13.24 -24.92 18.06
C GLY A 229 12.49 -23.61 17.82
N SER A 230 11.43 -23.23 18.56
CA SER A 230 10.75 -21.93 18.35
C SER A 230 9.96 -21.42 19.57
N VAL A 231 10.27 -20.20 20.05
CA VAL A 231 9.62 -19.59 21.23
C VAL A 231 8.32 -18.85 20.88
N GLY A 232 8.22 -18.33 19.67
CA GLY A 232 7.12 -17.51 19.21
C GLY A 232 7.32 -17.02 17.78
N ALA A 233 6.42 -16.15 17.32
CA ALA A 233 6.50 -15.51 16.02
C ALA A 233 6.56 -13.98 16.14
N LYS A 234 7.31 -13.38 15.24
CA LYS A 234 7.42 -11.95 15.01
C LYS A 234 6.87 -11.64 13.62
N ILE A 235 5.75 -10.94 13.59
CA ILE A 235 5.06 -10.56 12.37
C ILE A 235 5.40 -9.10 12.06
N PHE A 236 5.99 -8.86 10.89
CA PHE A 236 6.30 -7.52 10.39
C PHE A 236 5.23 -7.09 9.40
N PHE A 237 4.62 -5.94 9.63
CA PHE A 237 3.58 -5.40 8.75
C PHE A 237 4.17 -4.52 7.67
N PHE A 238 3.81 -4.77 6.42
CA PHE A 238 4.11 -3.92 5.27
C PHE A 238 2.83 -3.31 4.74
N LYS A 239 2.87 -2.02 4.38
CA LYS A 239 1.74 -1.32 3.79
C LYS A 239 1.80 -1.38 2.28
N ALA A 240 0.68 -1.74 1.65
CA ALA A 240 0.52 -1.67 0.21
C ALA A 240 -0.82 -1.03 -0.16
N LEU A 241 -0.84 -0.35 -1.30
CA LEU A 241 -2.03 0.24 -1.88
C LEU A 241 -2.51 -0.61 -3.04
N LEU A 242 -3.80 -0.93 -3.06
CA LEU A 242 -4.46 -1.56 -4.19
C LEU A 242 -4.53 -0.54 -5.35
N GLN A 243 -3.94 -0.86 -6.51
CA GLN A 243 -4.04 -0.03 -7.70
C GLN A 243 -5.20 -0.50 -8.59
N SER A 244 -5.21 -1.78 -8.90
CA SER A 244 -6.18 -2.44 -9.77
C SER A 244 -6.23 -3.92 -9.41
N GLY A 245 -7.41 -4.52 -9.56
CA GLY A 245 -7.62 -5.93 -9.27
C GLY A 245 -8.90 -6.13 -8.49
N ASP A 246 -9.72 -7.05 -9.00
CA ASP A 246 -10.94 -7.47 -8.34
C ASP A 246 -10.77 -8.91 -7.88
N LEU A 247 -11.14 -9.22 -6.64
CA LEU A 247 -10.93 -10.53 -6.01
C LEU A 247 -11.93 -11.60 -6.51
N LEU A 248 -12.56 -11.36 -7.67
CA LEU A 248 -13.68 -12.11 -8.21
C LEU A 248 -13.38 -13.58 -8.51
N GLN A 249 -12.10 -13.92 -8.72
CA GLN A 249 -11.65 -15.25 -9.16
C GLN A 249 -11.01 -16.11 -8.07
N ALA A 250 -10.93 -15.65 -6.81
CA ALA A 250 -10.58 -16.57 -5.75
C ALA A 250 -11.78 -17.50 -5.51
N GLU A 251 -11.61 -18.80 -5.79
CA GLU A 251 -12.54 -19.89 -5.48
C GLU A 251 -12.95 -19.95 -3.99
N ARG A 252 -12.33 -19.09 -3.16
CA ARG A 252 -12.50 -18.94 -1.72
C ARG A 252 -13.10 -17.58 -1.35
N ARG A 253 -14.31 -17.28 -1.84
CA ARG A 253 -15.07 -16.06 -1.46
C ARG A 253 -15.34 -15.96 0.05
N GLU A 254 -15.26 -17.07 0.78
CA GLU A 254 -15.52 -17.14 2.22
C GLU A 254 -14.30 -16.80 3.09
N ASP A 255 -13.10 -16.73 2.50
CA ASP A 255 -11.85 -16.57 3.24
C ASP A 255 -11.38 -15.12 3.36
N TYR A 256 -11.98 -14.15 2.66
CA TYR A 256 -11.52 -12.75 2.69
C TYR A 256 -12.64 -11.74 2.91
N VAL A 257 -12.30 -10.62 3.57
CA VAL A 257 -13.23 -9.54 3.88
C VAL A 257 -12.52 -8.20 3.74
N TRP A 258 -13.21 -7.22 3.15
CA TRP A 258 -12.81 -5.82 3.14
C TRP A 258 -13.47 -5.05 4.28
N VAL A 259 -12.65 -4.57 5.19
CA VAL A 259 -13.11 -4.01 6.46
C VAL A 259 -12.65 -2.57 6.61
N SER A 260 -13.55 -1.71 7.07
CA SER A 260 -13.22 -0.33 7.46
C SER A 260 -12.62 -0.30 8.87
N LYS A 261 -11.84 0.73 9.22
CA LYS A 261 -11.17 0.81 10.53
C LYS A 261 -12.13 0.65 11.73
N GLY A 262 -13.35 1.19 11.64
CA GLY A 262 -14.36 1.06 12.70
C GLY A 262 -14.86 -0.37 12.92
N GLU A 263 -14.90 -1.19 11.86
CA GLU A 263 -15.34 -2.58 11.90
C GLU A 263 -14.20 -3.55 12.26
N LEU A 264 -12.95 -3.08 12.22
CA LEU A 264 -11.77 -3.88 12.53
C LEU A 264 -11.82 -4.46 13.97
N GLY A 265 -12.50 -3.73 14.87
CA GLY A 265 -12.78 -4.09 16.26
C GLY A 265 -13.42 -5.45 16.43
N ASP A 266 -14.34 -5.79 15.54
CA ASP A 266 -15.18 -6.98 15.68
C ASP A 266 -14.44 -8.26 15.28
N TYR A 267 -13.39 -8.12 14.46
CA TYR A 267 -12.69 -9.25 13.84
C TYR A 267 -11.37 -9.60 14.53
N LEU A 268 -10.60 -8.59 14.93
CA LEU A 268 -9.23 -8.77 15.41
C LEU A 268 -9.19 -8.89 16.93
N LYS A 269 -8.27 -9.73 17.44
CA LYS A 269 -7.97 -9.76 18.88
C LYS A 269 -7.50 -8.38 19.36
N PRO A 270 -7.85 -7.95 20.58
CA PRO A 270 -7.61 -6.59 21.05
C PRO A 270 -6.12 -6.21 21.06
N ASP A 271 -5.22 -7.14 21.41
CA ASP A 271 -3.78 -6.87 21.43
C ASP A 271 -3.18 -6.71 20.03
N TYR A 272 -3.73 -7.44 19.05
CA TYR A 272 -3.34 -7.35 17.66
C TYR A 272 -3.88 -6.05 17.05
N LEU A 273 -5.14 -5.72 17.33
CA LEU A 273 -5.79 -4.48 16.91
C LEU A 273 -5.06 -3.23 17.41
N LYS A 274 -4.56 -3.22 18.66
CA LYS A 274 -3.75 -2.11 19.18
C LYS A 274 -2.50 -1.85 18.33
N GLN A 275 -1.82 -2.89 17.86
CA GLN A 275 -0.64 -2.73 17.00
C GLN A 275 -1.01 -2.28 15.59
N VAL A 276 -2.11 -2.82 15.06
CA VAL A 276 -2.59 -2.46 13.73
C VAL A 276 -3.06 -1.00 13.69
N ASN A 277 -3.85 -0.56 14.66
CA ASN A 277 -4.33 0.82 14.76
C ASN A 277 -3.22 1.87 14.91
N ARG A 278 -2.01 1.48 15.33
CA ARG A 278 -0.88 2.41 15.49
C ARG A 278 -0.33 2.93 14.16
N PHE A 279 -0.42 2.15 13.09
CA PHE A 279 0.07 2.56 11.76
C PHE A 279 -1.06 2.84 10.75
N LEU A 280 -2.32 2.64 11.15
CA LEU A 280 -3.47 2.97 10.34
C LEU A 280 -3.91 4.41 10.58
N MET A 281 -3.78 5.23 9.56
CA MET A 281 -4.40 6.55 9.53
C MET A 281 -5.89 6.39 9.18
N ASP A 282 -6.77 7.01 9.99
CA ASP A 282 -8.07 7.40 9.46
C ASP A 282 -7.83 8.56 8.53
N GLN A 283 -8.31 8.44 7.30
CA GLN A 283 -8.48 9.57 6.40
C GLN A 283 -9.95 9.69 6.14
#